data_AF-A0A2T2TEW8-F1
#
_entry.id   AF-A0A2T2TEW8-F1
#
_cell.length_a   1.000
_cell.length_b   1.000
_cell.length_c   1.000
_cell.angle_alpha   90.00
_cell.angle_beta   90.00
_cell.angle_gamma   90.00
#
_symmetry.space_group_name_H-M   'P 1'
#
loop_
_entity.id
_entity.type
_entity.pdbx_description
1 polymer ?
#
loop_
_entity_poly.entity_id
_entity_poly.type
_entity_poly.pdbx_seq_one_letter_code
_entity_poly.pdbx_strand_id
1 'polypeptide(L)'
;MTVRFWGSVVLAYALIVAGCGGMGETNGWDDSTESSATTPVNGYSTQPARIYVDGEGDDWTDLSALYADGTEDAATTDLERLWAAHTERHVFLRIEAKQPLNLQEGNNITLHLDTDNDPTTGQSAWGLGAELSWTFGERSGQVVRNGETQEVEHADIGLTTLPTVQSETFEVALARAATPGGSSSLLRGDSLRIVLSADGDRLPDETGGLGYVLSEADTGVDAPSIDRPGGSEVRMLSYNSVNDFDRDVSAIFQDDRQPSFRRIFDAVEPDVIALQEVYDQSASEVNGIEEDLGLPDAWTWAKRGQDLVLGSRYPILDTHEIPGYDDYRSGAFLLDARDALGSKLLAINMHPPCCNYGPDGDEPARNTQRQRVVDGVVAFLRDVKQGEGPFGIAPDTPIVVLGDMNFVGDAQQPRTLRTGDVIHNDRFGPDAAPDWDGSPLLDTKPRQVNSPMHTTWTNATSPFPPGRLDYAFVSDSVLEVVHEFVLHTPTLSENMRSAYGLQENDTTHASDHLPVVIDVAGE
;
A
#
# COMPACT_ATOMS: atom_id res chain seq x y z
N MET A 1 -38.10 -39.75 10.04
CA MET A 1 -39.46 -39.51 9.51
C MET A 1 -39.31 -38.67 8.25
N THR A 2 -39.49 -39.32 7.11
CA THR A 2 -39.32 -38.80 5.76
C THR A 2 -40.70 -38.55 5.19
N VAL A 3 -41.01 -37.34 4.72
CA VAL A 3 -42.09 -37.14 3.74
C VAL A 3 -41.69 -36.05 2.75
N ARG A 4 -41.40 -36.49 1.51
CA ARG A 4 -41.47 -35.71 0.28
C ARG A 4 -42.94 -35.51 -0.09
N PHE A 5 -43.29 -34.38 -0.71
CA PHE A 5 -44.35 -34.37 -1.73
C PHE A 5 -44.03 -33.33 -2.81
N TRP A 6 -43.78 -33.83 -4.01
CA TRP A 6 -43.93 -33.14 -5.29
C TRP A 6 -45.33 -33.43 -5.82
N GLY A 7 -45.93 -32.50 -6.56
CA GLY A 7 -47.18 -32.73 -7.27
C GLY A 7 -47.65 -31.50 -8.03
N SER A 8 -47.29 -31.45 -9.32
CA SER A 8 -47.60 -30.38 -10.28
C SER A 8 -48.91 -30.64 -11.06
N VAL A 9 -49.35 -29.59 -11.78
CA VAL A 9 -50.22 -29.57 -12.98
C VAL A 9 -51.74 -29.58 -12.68
N VAL A 10 -52.55 -28.61 -13.15
CA VAL A 10 -53.18 -28.59 -14.50
C VAL A 10 -53.68 -27.19 -14.90
N LEU A 11 -53.42 -26.88 -16.17
CA LEU A 11 -53.88 -25.77 -17.03
C LEU A 11 -55.40 -25.78 -17.28
N ALA A 12 -56.04 -24.61 -17.39
CA ALA A 12 -57.24 -24.46 -18.23
C ALA A 12 -57.41 -23.02 -18.75
N TYR A 13 -57.37 -22.90 -20.08
CA TYR A 13 -57.70 -21.72 -20.88
C TYR A 13 -59.22 -21.53 -21.01
N ALA A 14 -59.71 -20.30 -21.01
CA ALA A 14 -60.96 -19.94 -21.68
C ALA A 14 -60.99 -18.45 -22.07
N LEU A 15 -61.02 -18.20 -23.38
CA LEU A 15 -61.34 -16.93 -24.04
C LEU A 15 -62.85 -16.64 -23.95
N ILE A 16 -63.24 -15.39 -23.68
CA ILE A 16 -64.50 -14.78 -24.17
C ILE A 16 -64.21 -13.33 -24.63
N VAL A 17 -64.84 -12.98 -25.74
CA VAL A 17 -64.64 -11.80 -26.60
C VAL A 17 -65.69 -10.70 -26.35
N ALA A 18 -65.24 -9.44 -26.51
CA ALA A 18 -65.95 -8.20 -26.91
C ALA A 18 -66.82 -7.41 -25.91
N GLY A 19 -66.54 -6.09 -25.85
CA GLY A 19 -67.46 -5.06 -25.37
C GLY A 19 -66.80 -3.67 -25.26
N CYS A 20 -67.15 -2.77 -26.17
CA CYS A 20 -66.60 -1.43 -26.42
C CYS A 20 -66.65 -0.42 -25.25
N GLY A 21 -65.71 0.54 -25.29
CA GLY A 21 -65.99 1.96 -25.08
C GLY A 21 -65.43 2.59 -23.80
N GLY A 22 -64.38 3.42 -23.95
CA GLY A 22 -63.95 4.32 -22.88
C GLY A 22 -62.62 4.99 -23.20
N MET A 23 -62.69 6.18 -23.79
CA MET A 23 -61.57 7.13 -23.86
C MET A 23 -61.06 7.44 -22.45
N GLY A 24 -59.76 7.29 -22.24
CA GLY A 24 -59.05 7.74 -21.05
C GLY A 24 -57.60 7.96 -21.44
N GLU A 25 -57.22 9.23 -21.54
CA GLU A 25 -55.86 9.67 -21.81
C GLU A 25 -54.90 9.11 -20.76
N THR A 26 -53.95 8.27 -21.19
CA THR A 26 -52.77 7.96 -20.40
C THR A 26 -51.59 8.67 -21.05
N ASN A 27 -51.09 9.69 -20.36
CA ASN A 27 -49.82 10.32 -20.64
C ASN A 27 -48.72 9.25 -20.59
N GLY A 28 -48.30 8.78 -21.77
CA GLY A 28 -47.04 8.11 -21.92
C GLY A 28 -45.94 9.13 -21.72
N TRP A 29 -45.21 9.04 -20.61
CA TRP A 29 -43.80 9.40 -20.65
C TRP A 29 -43.09 8.26 -21.37
N ASP A 30 -42.99 8.47 -22.68
CA ASP A 30 -42.02 7.83 -23.54
C ASP A 30 -40.65 8.38 -23.15
N ASP A 31 -40.00 7.73 -22.18
CA ASP A 31 -38.57 7.92 -21.94
C ASP A 31 -37.80 7.02 -22.92
N SER A 32 -37.94 7.35 -24.20
CA SER A 32 -36.99 6.99 -25.24
C SER A 32 -36.18 8.23 -25.56
N THR A 33 -35.35 8.65 -24.61
CA THR A 33 -34.18 9.43 -24.96
C THR A 33 -33.25 8.51 -25.74
N GLU A 34 -33.26 8.67 -27.07
CA GLU A 34 -32.24 8.13 -27.95
C GLU A 34 -30.86 8.37 -27.31
N SER A 35 -30.11 7.29 -27.08
CA SER A 35 -28.69 7.32 -26.74
C SER A 35 -27.92 7.93 -27.91
N SER A 36 -27.94 9.26 -28.01
CA SER A 36 -26.96 9.97 -28.80
C SER A 36 -25.64 9.86 -28.05
N ALA A 37 -24.66 9.15 -28.64
CA ALA A 37 -23.32 9.05 -28.10
C ALA A 37 -22.82 10.43 -27.66
N THR A 38 -22.82 10.68 -26.35
CA THR A 38 -22.34 11.93 -25.77
C THR A 38 -20.84 11.99 -26.03
N THR A 39 -20.37 13.11 -26.56
CA THR A 39 -18.93 13.34 -26.77
C THR A 39 -18.27 13.49 -25.40
N PRO A 40 -17.06 12.96 -25.18
CA PRO A 40 -16.39 13.13 -23.90
C PRO A 40 -16.23 14.62 -23.55
N VAL A 41 -16.37 14.90 -22.26
CA VAL A 41 -16.16 16.21 -21.65
C VAL A 41 -14.73 16.64 -21.92
N ASN A 42 -14.56 17.88 -22.41
CA ASN A 42 -13.27 18.45 -22.84
C ASN A 42 -12.54 17.69 -23.96
N GLY A 43 -13.20 16.75 -24.64
CA GLY A 43 -12.61 15.95 -25.71
C GLY A 43 -11.66 14.88 -25.20
N TYR A 44 -10.63 14.56 -25.98
CA TYR A 44 -9.62 13.55 -25.63
C TYR A 44 -8.29 14.22 -25.32
N SER A 45 -7.62 13.73 -24.27
CA SER A 45 -6.27 14.10 -23.89
C SER A 45 -5.34 12.88 -23.87
N THR A 46 -4.04 13.12 -23.84
CA THR A 46 -3.04 12.05 -23.72
C THR A 46 -1.79 12.59 -23.04
N GLN A 47 -1.28 11.86 -22.06
CA GLN A 47 -0.09 12.24 -21.28
C GLN A 47 0.77 11.00 -21.00
N PRO A 48 1.62 10.58 -21.95
CA PRO A 48 2.64 9.58 -21.67
C PRO A 48 3.68 10.19 -20.73
N ALA A 49 3.78 9.68 -19.51
CA ALA A 49 4.65 10.22 -18.48
C ALA A 49 5.14 9.10 -17.56
N ARG A 50 6.36 9.26 -17.04
CA ARG A 50 6.87 8.38 -15.99
C ARG A 50 6.28 8.85 -14.68
N ILE A 51 5.51 7.97 -14.05
CA ILE A 51 4.91 8.18 -12.72
C ILE A 51 5.45 7.13 -11.76
N TYR A 52 5.71 7.53 -10.53
CA TYR A 52 6.01 6.70 -9.37
C TYR A 52 4.89 6.84 -8.36
N VAL A 53 4.31 5.72 -7.95
CA VAL A 53 3.23 5.70 -6.97
C VAL A 53 3.87 5.75 -5.59
N ASP A 54 4.00 6.94 -5.02
CA ASP A 54 4.71 7.26 -3.77
C ASP A 54 3.86 8.06 -2.76
N GLY A 55 2.72 8.60 -3.19
CA GLY A 55 1.77 9.37 -2.40
C GLY A 55 2.09 10.86 -2.25
N GLU A 56 3.14 11.39 -2.89
CA GLU A 56 3.52 12.82 -2.85
C GLU A 56 3.15 13.58 -4.14
N GLY A 57 3.20 12.90 -5.28
CA GLY A 57 2.70 13.41 -6.55
C GLY A 57 3.58 14.48 -7.24
N ASP A 58 4.87 14.55 -6.89
CA ASP A 58 5.84 15.50 -7.44
C ASP A 58 5.99 15.40 -8.97
N ASP A 59 5.92 14.18 -9.50
CA ASP A 59 5.99 13.87 -10.93
C ASP A 59 4.72 14.23 -11.72
N TRP A 60 3.65 14.66 -11.04
CA TRP A 60 2.45 15.21 -11.66
C TRP A 60 2.49 16.73 -11.86
N THR A 61 3.48 17.42 -11.29
CA THR A 61 3.54 18.89 -11.27
C THR A 61 3.60 19.52 -12.67
N ASP A 62 4.24 18.84 -13.63
CA ASP A 62 4.33 19.28 -15.03
C ASP A 62 3.17 18.75 -15.91
N LEU A 63 2.26 17.95 -15.33
CA LEU A 63 1.13 17.36 -16.03
C LEU A 63 -0.13 18.21 -15.88
N SER A 64 -0.93 18.24 -16.94
CA SER A 64 -2.22 18.95 -16.91
C SER A 64 -3.28 18.08 -16.25
N ALA A 65 -4.08 18.64 -15.35
CA ALA A 65 -5.27 17.94 -14.86
C ALA A 65 -6.19 17.63 -16.05
N LEU A 66 -6.75 16.42 -16.09
CA LEU A 66 -7.83 16.09 -17.02
C LEU A 66 -9.06 16.95 -16.75
N TYR A 67 -9.29 17.22 -15.48
CA TYR A 67 -10.39 18.01 -15.01
C TYR A 67 -10.07 18.61 -13.65
N ALA A 68 -10.57 19.82 -13.44
CA ALA A 68 -10.59 20.48 -12.15
C ALA A 68 -12.02 20.93 -11.90
N ASP A 69 -12.63 20.36 -10.88
CA ASP A 69 -13.94 20.74 -10.42
C ASP A 69 -13.89 22.12 -9.78
N GLY A 70 -14.82 22.98 -10.19
CA GLY A 70 -14.96 24.33 -9.66
C GLY A 70 -16.21 24.49 -8.78
N THR A 71 -16.98 23.42 -8.60
CA THR A 71 -18.27 23.41 -7.94
C THR A 71 -18.22 22.57 -6.68
N GLU A 72 -18.50 23.20 -5.53
CA GLU A 72 -18.69 22.47 -4.26
C GLU A 72 -20.11 21.88 -4.24
N ASP A 73 -20.29 20.75 -4.90
CA ASP A 73 -21.59 20.11 -5.08
C ASP A 73 -21.91 19.05 -4.01
N ALA A 74 -20.90 18.50 -3.32
CA ALA A 74 -21.05 17.61 -2.17
C ALA A 74 -20.63 18.21 -0.82
N ALA A 75 -21.33 17.77 0.22
CA ALA A 75 -21.05 18.16 1.61
C ALA A 75 -20.07 17.22 2.34
N THR A 76 -19.84 16.01 1.82
CA THR A 76 -19.06 14.95 2.48
C THR A 76 -17.80 14.57 1.72
N THR A 77 -17.93 14.12 0.47
CA THR A 77 -16.81 13.73 -0.41
C THR A 77 -16.88 14.60 -1.65
N ASP A 78 -15.95 15.54 -1.74
CA ASP A 78 -15.84 16.57 -2.78
C ASP A 78 -14.52 16.31 -3.52
N LEU A 79 -14.62 15.80 -4.75
CA LEU A 79 -13.54 15.44 -5.65
C LEU A 79 -13.13 16.68 -6.44
N GLU A 80 -11.94 17.20 -6.16
CA GLU A 80 -11.53 18.46 -6.76
C GLU A 80 -10.87 18.28 -8.12
N ARG A 81 -9.97 17.29 -8.28
CA ARG A 81 -9.16 17.19 -9.50
C ARG A 81 -8.83 15.75 -9.83
N LEU A 82 -8.75 15.50 -11.13
CA LEU A 82 -8.29 14.24 -11.69
C LEU A 82 -7.18 14.49 -12.71
N TRP A 83 -6.07 13.78 -12.57
CA TRP A 83 -5.08 13.62 -13.62
C TRP A 83 -5.10 12.18 -14.12
N ALA A 84 -4.65 12.00 -15.35
CA ALA A 84 -4.27 10.69 -15.87
C ALA A 84 -2.97 10.78 -16.63
N ALA A 85 -2.15 9.75 -16.45
CA ALA A 85 -0.90 9.54 -17.15
C ALA A 85 -0.79 8.07 -17.56
N HIS A 86 0.09 7.74 -18.50
CA HIS A 86 0.32 6.34 -18.84
C HIS A 86 1.77 6.06 -19.22
N THR A 87 2.14 4.79 -19.06
CA THR A 87 3.37 4.20 -19.57
C THR A 87 2.99 3.00 -20.45
N GLU A 88 3.97 2.28 -20.97
CA GLU A 88 3.75 1.00 -21.66
C GLU A 88 3.16 -0.08 -20.74
N ARG A 89 3.32 0.05 -19.41
CA ARG A 89 2.86 -0.96 -18.43
C ARG A 89 1.62 -0.58 -17.64
N HIS A 90 1.40 0.71 -17.39
CA HIS A 90 0.35 1.16 -16.47
C HIS A 90 -0.44 2.37 -16.99
N VAL A 91 -1.70 2.46 -16.55
CA VAL A 91 -2.46 3.70 -16.52
C VAL A 91 -2.43 4.21 -15.09
N PHE A 92 -2.10 5.48 -14.91
CA PHE A 92 -2.04 6.14 -13.62
C PHE A 92 -3.14 7.18 -13.52
N LEU A 93 -3.72 7.33 -12.33
CA LEU A 93 -4.59 8.43 -11.97
C LEU A 93 -4.04 9.11 -10.72
N ARG A 94 -4.20 10.43 -10.66
CA ARG A 94 -4.06 11.18 -9.41
C ARG A 94 -5.40 11.81 -9.07
N ILE A 95 -5.89 11.56 -7.87
CA ILE A 95 -7.17 12.02 -7.37
C ILE A 95 -6.89 13.00 -6.24
N GLU A 96 -7.39 14.22 -6.36
CA GLU A 96 -7.44 15.18 -5.25
C GLU A 96 -8.88 15.27 -4.74
N ALA A 97 -9.04 15.17 -3.42
CA ALA A 97 -10.28 15.38 -2.70
C ALA A 97 -10.09 16.51 -1.68
N LYS A 98 -11.15 17.26 -1.41
CA LYS A 98 -11.09 18.43 -0.52
C LYS A 98 -10.82 18.11 0.95
N GLN A 99 -11.33 16.96 1.41
CA GLN A 99 -11.22 16.55 2.81
C GLN A 99 -10.33 15.30 2.89
N PRO A 100 -9.47 15.21 3.93
CA PRO A 100 -8.72 13.99 4.18
C PRO A 100 -9.66 12.80 4.37
N LEU A 101 -9.43 11.73 3.60
CA LEU A 101 -10.16 10.47 3.71
C LEU A 101 -9.20 9.29 3.55
N ASN A 102 -9.61 8.09 3.94
CA ASN A 102 -8.88 6.89 3.56
C ASN A 102 -9.48 6.37 2.25
N LEU A 103 -8.70 6.28 1.17
CA LEU A 103 -9.24 5.85 -0.12
C LEU A 103 -9.70 4.39 -0.08
N GLN A 104 -9.05 3.53 0.72
CA GLN A 104 -9.32 2.10 0.77
C GLN A 104 -10.49 1.72 1.68
N GLU A 105 -11.06 2.65 2.46
CA GLU A 105 -12.13 2.36 3.42
C GLU A 105 -13.07 3.54 3.66
N GLY A 106 -14.34 3.26 4.00
CA GLY A 106 -15.25 4.28 4.55
C GLY A 106 -15.70 5.36 3.56
N ASN A 107 -15.58 5.10 2.26
CA ASN A 107 -16.04 5.96 1.18
C ASN A 107 -16.73 5.12 0.08
N ASN A 108 -17.45 5.77 -0.81
CA ASN A 108 -18.08 5.13 -1.98
C ASN A 108 -17.54 5.69 -3.31
N ILE A 109 -16.30 6.21 -3.28
CA ILE A 109 -15.65 6.71 -4.49
C ILE A 109 -15.52 5.54 -5.46
N THR A 110 -16.13 5.68 -6.62
CA THR A 110 -16.19 4.63 -7.64
C THR A 110 -15.54 5.13 -8.93
N LEU A 111 -14.54 4.38 -9.40
CA LEU A 111 -13.91 4.57 -10.70
C LEU A 111 -14.68 3.79 -11.76
N HIS A 112 -15.19 4.50 -12.76
CA HIS A 112 -15.83 3.92 -13.93
C HIS A 112 -14.96 4.14 -15.16
N LEU A 113 -14.61 3.04 -15.84
CA LEU A 113 -13.87 3.05 -17.08
C LEU A 113 -14.69 2.42 -18.20
N ASP A 114 -14.96 3.22 -19.22
CA ASP A 114 -15.36 2.76 -20.56
C ASP A 114 -14.07 2.54 -21.36
N THR A 115 -13.70 1.28 -21.53
CA THR A 115 -12.37 0.82 -21.93
C THR A 115 -12.24 0.51 -23.42
N ASP A 116 -13.36 0.44 -24.13
CA ASP A 116 -13.43 0.37 -25.59
C ASP A 116 -14.00 1.64 -26.23
N ASN A 117 -14.36 2.64 -25.41
CA ASN A 117 -14.88 3.95 -25.79
C ASN A 117 -16.20 3.85 -26.58
N ASP A 118 -17.01 2.85 -26.27
CA ASP A 118 -18.35 2.65 -26.78
C ASP A 118 -19.39 2.81 -25.65
N PRO A 119 -20.19 3.90 -25.65
CA PRO A 119 -21.16 4.12 -24.57
C PRO A 119 -22.33 3.11 -24.58
N THR A 120 -22.36 2.18 -25.54
CA THR A 120 -23.40 1.14 -25.68
C THR A 120 -22.96 -0.23 -25.16
N THR A 121 -21.70 -0.40 -24.78
CA THR A 121 -21.16 -1.60 -24.12
C THR A 121 -21.11 -1.39 -22.59
N GLY A 122 -20.54 -2.36 -21.86
CA GLY A 122 -20.42 -2.26 -20.40
C GLY A 122 -21.73 -2.00 -19.64
N GLN A 123 -21.59 -1.34 -18.48
CA GLN A 123 -22.67 -0.83 -17.67
C GLN A 123 -22.93 0.64 -18.00
N SER A 124 -24.18 0.99 -18.31
CA SER A 124 -24.55 2.40 -18.50
C SER A 124 -24.32 3.22 -17.23
N ALA A 125 -23.40 4.18 -17.28
CA ALA A 125 -23.03 5.04 -16.16
C ALA A 125 -22.73 6.47 -16.67
N TRP A 126 -23.63 7.43 -16.43
CA TRP A 126 -23.45 8.85 -16.81
C TRP A 126 -22.93 9.11 -18.24
N GLY A 127 -23.44 8.36 -19.22
CA GLY A 127 -23.05 8.49 -20.63
C GLY A 127 -21.84 7.64 -21.04
N LEU A 128 -21.37 6.76 -20.16
CA LEU A 128 -20.37 5.73 -20.43
C LEU A 128 -21.03 4.37 -20.56
N GLY A 129 -20.38 3.51 -21.34
CA GLY A 129 -20.50 2.06 -21.28
C GLY A 129 -19.38 1.52 -20.42
N ALA A 130 -19.50 1.57 -19.10
CA ALA A 130 -18.39 1.24 -18.21
C ALA A 130 -18.14 -0.27 -18.18
N GLU A 131 -17.07 -0.74 -18.82
CA GLU A 131 -16.61 -2.12 -18.68
C GLU A 131 -16.03 -2.41 -17.30
N LEU A 132 -15.45 -1.42 -16.60
CA LEU A 132 -15.00 -1.56 -15.22
C LEU A 132 -15.71 -0.54 -14.34
N SER A 133 -16.20 -1.00 -13.19
CA SER A 133 -16.53 -0.17 -12.05
C SER A 133 -15.78 -0.68 -10.83
N TRP A 134 -15.03 0.17 -10.14
CA TRP A 134 -14.28 -0.18 -8.93
C TRP A 134 -14.59 0.79 -7.80
N THR A 135 -15.14 0.30 -6.69
CA THR A 135 -15.45 1.11 -5.51
C THR A 135 -14.31 1.02 -4.51
N PHE A 136 -13.58 2.12 -4.29
CA PHE A 136 -12.35 2.08 -3.50
C PHE A 136 -12.58 1.73 -2.03
N GLY A 137 -13.55 2.36 -1.36
CA GLY A 137 -13.83 2.08 0.05
C GLY A 137 -14.47 0.71 0.33
N GLU A 138 -15.02 0.06 -0.69
CA GLU A 138 -15.51 -1.33 -0.61
C GLU A 138 -14.44 -2.35 -1.00
N ARG A 139 -13.39 -1.90 -1.71
CA ARG A 139 -12.28 -2.71 -2.25
C ARG A 139 -12.75 -3.85 -3.15
N SER A 140 -13.80 -3.58 -3.91
CA SER A 140 -14.38 -4.51 -4.86
C SER A 140 -14.73 -3.78 -6.14
N GLY A 141 -14.70 -4.52 -7.24
CA GLY A 141 -15.17 -4.01 -8.52
C GLY A 141 -15.85 -5.09 -9.32
N GLN A 142 -16.39 -4.66 -10.45
CA GLN A 142 -17.02 -5.52 -11.41
C GLN A 142 -16.60 -5.15 -12.82
N VAL A 143 -16.48 -6.17 -13.66
CA VAL A 143 -16.28 -6.04 -15.09
C VAL A 143 -17.55 -6.48 -15.82
N VAL A 144 -18.05 -5.64 -16.72
CA VAL A 144 -19.24 -5.92 -17.55
C VAL A 144 -18.83 -6.10 -19.00
N ARG A 145 -19.09 -7.28 -19.57
CA ARG A 145 -18.72 -7.61 -20.96
C ARG A 145 -19.83 -8.43 -21.60
N ASN A 146 -20.24 -8.04 -22.81
CA ASN A 146 -21.32 -8.72 -23.55
C ASN A 146 -22.62 -8.88 -22.74
N GLY A 147 -22.89 -7.97 -21.81
CA GLY A 147 -24.02 -8.02 -20.89
C GLY A 147 -23.87 -8.98 -19.69
N GLU A 148 -22.71 -9.62 -19.53
CA GLU A 148 -22.38 -10.43 -18.35
C GLU A 148 -21.54 -9.61 -17.37
N THR A 149 -21.90 -9.69 -16.08
CA THR A 149 -21.16 -9.07 -14.98
C THR A 149 -20.30 -10.11 -14.29
N GLN A 150 -19.04 -9.75 -14.02
CA GLN A 150 -18.11 -10.55 -13.25
C GLN A 150 -17.50 -9.69 -12.15
N GLU A 151 -17.53 -10.15 -10.90
CA GLU A 151 -16.75 -9.53 -9.82
C GLU A 151 -15.25 -9.64 -10.10
N VAL A 152 -14.51 -8.62 -9.71
CA VAL A 152 -13.05 -8.56 -9.82
C VAL A 152 -12.46 -8.04 -8.52
N GLU A 153 -11.29 -8.56 -8.19
CA GLU A 153 -10.46 -8.11 -7.08
C GLU A 153 -9.36 -7.17 -7.60
N HIS A 154 -8.65 -6.50 -6.67
CA HIS A 154 -7.61 -5.56 -7.04
C HIS A 154 -6.51 -6.22 -7.90
N ALA A 155 -6.21 -7.51 -7.66
CA ALA A 155 -5.20 -8.27 -8.38
C ALA A 155 -5.59 -8.54 -9.83
N ASP A 156 -6.88 -8.73 -10.13
CA ASP A 156 -7.39 -9.01 -11.49
C ASP A 156 -7.16 -7.83 -12.45
N ILE A 157 -7.12 -6.61 -11.90
CA ILE A 157 -6.95 -5.37 -12.65
C ILE A 157 -5.58 -4.71 -12.43
N GLY A 158 -4.71 -5.36 -11.64
CA GLY A 158 -3.40 -4.82 -11.26
C GLY A 158 -3.49 -3.46 -10.56
N LEU A 159 -4.50 -3.29 -9.70
CA LEU A 159 -4.74 -2.05 -8.96
C LEU A 159 -3.73 -1.90 -7.82
N THR A 160 -3.16 -0.71 -7.70
CA THR A 160 -2.37 -0.25 -6.55
C THR A 160 -2.80 1.18 -6.19
N THR A 161 -2.84 1.51 -4.91
CA THR A 161 -3.23 2.84 -4.43
C THR A 161 -2.31 3.30 -3.29
N LEU A 162 -1.83 4.54 -3.33
CA LEU A 162 -1.14 5.18 -2.20
C LEU A 162 -1.65 6.62 -1.98
N PRO A 163 -1.52 7.16 -0.75
CA PRO A 163 -1.07 6.49 0.48
C PRO A 163 -2.14 5.55 1.08
N THR A 164 -1.74 4.74 2.08
CA THR A 164 -2.64 3.86 2.86
C THR A 164 -3.27 4.56 4.07
N VAL A 165 -2.74 5.73 4.47
CA VAL A 165 -3.32 6.59 5.50
C VAL A 165 -4.28 7.60 4.89
N GLN A 166 -5.00 8.33 5.74
CA GLN A 166 -5.84 9.44 5.33
C GLN A 166 -5.03 10.49 4.56
N SER A 167 -5.56 10.94 3.42
CA SER A 167 -4.95 11.95 2.57
C SER A 167 -6.01 12.74 1.81
N GLU A 168 -5.61 13.90 1.29
CA GLU A 168 -6.38 14.68 0.31
C GLU A 168 -5.94 14.34 -1.12
N THR A 169 -4.80 13.66 -1.29
CA THR A 169 -4.24 13.27 -2.58
C THR A 169 -3.95 11.79 -2.60
N PHE A 170 -4.35 11.13 -3.69
CA PHE A 170 -4.10 9.71 -3.92
C PHE A 170 -3.57 9.47 -5.31
N GLU A 171 -2.72 8.47 -5.42
CA GLU A 171 -2.23 7.93 -6.67
C GLU A 171 -2.76 6.52 -6.86
N VAL A 172 -3.21 6.23 -8.07
CA VAL A 172 -3.79 4.96 -8.46
C VAL A 172 -3.06 4.46 -9.69
N ALA A 173 -2.65 3.20 -9.69
CA ALA A 173 -2.12 2.52 -10.87
C ALA A 173 -2.98 1.32 -11.24
N LEU A 174 -3.19 1.13 -12.54
CA LEU A 174 -3.85 -0.03 -13.14
C LEU A 174 -2.91 -0.66 -14.16
N ALA A 175 -2.83 -2.00 -14.19
CA ALA A 175 -1.99 -2.69 -15.15
C ALA A 175 -2.63 -2.66 -16.55
N ARG A 176 -1.90 -2.20 -17.58
CA ARG A 176 -2.39 -2.22 -18.97
C ARG A 176 -2.60 -3.63 -19.50
N ALA A 177 -1.82 -4.58 -19.00
CA ALA A 177 -1.90 -5.99 -19.36
C ALA A 177 -2.98 -6.75 -18.56
N ALA A 178 -3.77 -6.08 -17.71
CA ALA A 178 -4.79 -6.73 -16.90
C ALA A 178 -5.78 -7.53 -17.76
N THR A 179 -6.04 -8.76 -17.35
CA THR A 179 -7.01 -9.66 -18.00
C THR A 179 -7.99 -10.20 -16.95
N PRO A 180 -8.92 -9.37 -16.44
CA PRO A 180 -9.90 -9.82 -15.47
C PRO A 180 -10.72 -11.00 -16.05
N GLY A 181 -10.81 -12.09 -15.29
CA GLY A 181 -11.41 -13.35 -15.74
C GLY A 181 -10.54 -14.18 -16.71
N GLY A 182 -9.26 -13.84 -16.86
CA GLY A 182 -8.22 -14.65 -17.53
C GLY A 182 -8.33 -14.81 -19.05
N SER A 183 -9.27 -14.14 -19.72
CA SER A 183 -9.62 -14.45 -21.11
C SER A 183 -9.52 -13.27 -22.09
N SER A 184 -9.63 -12.03 -21.63
CA SER A 184 -9.47 -10.85 -22.48
C SER A 184 -8.95 -9.62 -21.72
N SER A 185 -8.15 -8.80 -22.40
CA SER A 185 -7.61 -7.55 -21.83
C SER A 185 -8.74 -6.63 -21.38
N LEU A 186 -8.53 -5.98 -20.23
CA LEU A 186 -9.38 -4.92 -19.72
C LEU A 186 -9.39 -3.73 -20.68
N LEU A 187 -8.21 -3.22 -21.07
CA LEU A 187 -8.07 -2.07 -21.96
C LEU A 187 -8.09 -2.56 -23.41
N ARG A 188 -9.26 -2.54 -24.05
CA ARG A 188 -9.48 -3.12 -25.39
C ARG A 188 -9.20 -2.16 -26.53
N GLY A 189 -9.25 -0.85 -26.29
CA GLY A 189 -8.91 0.20 -27.24
C GLY A 189 -7.80 1.11 -26.73
N ASP A 190 -7.33 1.97 -27.63
CA ASP A 190 -6.35 3.02 -27.31
C ASP A 190 -7.02 4.30 -26.78
N SER A 191 -8.34 4.29 -26.62
CA SER A 191 -9.11 5.40 -26.10
C SER A 191 -10.10 4.87 -25.08
N LEU A 192 -10.27 5.62 -24.00
CA LEU A 192 -11.14 5.27 -22.89
C LEU A 192 -11.82 6.53 -22.34
N ARG A 193 -12.90 6.34 -21.58
CA ARG A 193 -13.55 7.42 -20.83
C ARG A 193 -13.54 7.11 -19.35
N ILE A 194 -13.31 8.15 -18.56
CA ILE A 194 -13.16 8.07 -17.11
C ILE A 194 -14.27 8.88 -16.45
N VAL A 195 -14.91 8.29 -15.46
CA VAL A 195 -15.75 9.00 -14.48
C VAL A 195 -15.34 8.53 -13.08
N LEU A 196 -15.20 9.48 -12.17
CA LEU A 196 -15.22 9.22 -10.73
C LEU A 196 -16.56 9.67 -10.18
N SER A 197 -17.19 8.85 -9.35
CA SER A 197 -18.42 9.23 -8.64
C SER A 197 -18.28 8.99 -7.14
N ALA A 198 -18.88 9.86 -6.34
CA ALA A 198 -18.98 9.73 -4.89
C ALA A 198 -20.41 10.08 -4.41
N ASP A 199 -20.66 9.99 -3.10
CA ASP A 199 -21.92 10.42 -2.51
C ASP A 199 -22.15 11.93 -2.70
N GLY A 200 -22.97 12.26 -3.71
CA GLY A 200 -23.42 13.62 -3.96
C GLY A 200 -22.52 14.45 -4.88
N ASP A 201 -21.47 13.85 -5.43
CA ASP A 201 -20.50 14.49 -6.34
C ASP A 201 -20.08 13.49 -7.44
N ARG A 202 -19.66 14.02 -8.58
CA ARG A 202 -19.11 13.27 -9.70
C ARG A 202 -18.15 14.14 -10.49
N LEU A 203 -17.01 13.56 -10.82
CA LEU A 203 -15.98 14.16 -11.66
C LEU A 203 -15.86 13.41 -13.00
N PRO A 204 -16.19 14.02 -14.15
CA PRO A 204 -16.75 15.36 -14.33
C PRO A 204 -18.26 15.38 -14.09
N ASP A 205 -18.79 16.58 -13.94
CA ASP A 205 -20.20 16.78 -13.63
C ASP A 205 -21.10 16.70 -14.89
N GLU A 206 -20.52 16.84 -16.08
CA GLU A 206 -21.23 16.60 -17.33
C GLU A 206 -21.27 15.11 -17.73
N THR A 207 -22.35 14.74 -18.43
CA THR A 207 -22.51 13.40 -19.00
C THR A 207 -21.53 13.15 -20.15
N GLY A 208 -20.93 11.97 -20.20
CA GLY A 208 -20.01 11.53 -21.26
C GLY A 208 -18.59 11.25 -20.77
N GLY A 209 -18.24 11.65 -19.54
CA GLY A 209 -16.93 11.42 -18.90
C GLY A 209 -15.75 12.08 -19.59
N LEU A 210 -14.56 11.89 -19.02
CA LEU A 210 -13.31 12.48 -19.52
C LEU A 210 -12.66 11.54 -20.53
N GLY A 211 -12.43 12.03 -21.74
CA GLY A 211 -11.76 11.25 -22.79
C GLY A 211 -10.25 11.19 -22.59
N TYR A 212 -9.69 9.99 -22.63
CA TYR A 212 -8.25 9.75 -22.52
C TYR A 212 -7.76 8.78 -23.60
N VAL A 213 -6.55 9.03 -24.13
CA VAL A 213 -5.93 8.23 -25.19
C VAL A 213 -4.62 7.63 -24.68
N LEU A 214 -4.49 6.32 -24.82
CA LEU A 214 -3.29 5.53 -24.60
C LEU A 214 -2.42 5.59 -25.86
N SER A 215 -1.53 6.58 -25.91
CA SER A 215 -0.56 6.71 -26.99
C SER A 215 0.61 5.72 -26.84
N GLU A 216 1.43 5.61 -27.88
CA GLU A 216 2.74 4.98 -27.76
C GLU A 216 3.57 5.71 -26.69
N ALA A 217 4.13 4.96 -25.75
CA ALA A 217 4.94 5.47 -24.65
C ALA A 217 6.22 4.63 -24.55
N ASP A 218 7.36 5.31 -24.42
CA ASP A 218 8.65 4.71 -24.07
C ASP A 218 9.26 5.59 -22.97
N THR A 219 8.68 5.47 -21.79
CA THR A 219 9.08 6.29 -20.63
C THR A 219 10.21 5.62 -19.87
N GLY A 220 10.32 4.28 -19.94
CA GLY A 220 11.20 3.46 -19.13
C GLY A 220 10.91 3.61 -17.62
N VAL A 221 11.46 2.69 -16.83
CA VAL A 221 11.46 2.82 -15.37
C VAL A 221 12.88 3.10 -14.91
N ASP A 222 13.09 4.26 -14.29
CA ASP A 222 14.29 4.52 -13.51
C ASP A 222 14.04 4.01 -12.09
N ALA A 223 14.60 2.84 -11.77
CA ALA A 223 14.39 2.16 -10.50
C ALA A 223 15.74 1.85 -9.85
N PRO A 224 15.79 1.75 -8.51
CA PRO A 224 17.00 1.41 -7.80
C PRO A 224 17.49 0.00 -8.18
N SER A 225 18.80 -0.24 -8.04
CA SER A 225 19.41 -1.56 -8.15
C SER A 225 19.41 -2.30 -6.82
N ILE A 226 19.63 -3.62 -6.85
CA ILE A 226 19.90 -4.42 -5.64
C ILE A 226 21.36 -4.24 -5.19
N ASP A 227 22.25 -3.92 -6.15
CA ASP A 227 23.69 -3.74 -5.92
C ASP A 227 23.97 -2.77 -4.78
N ARG A 228 24.97 -3.11 -3.97
CA ARG A 228 25.48 -2.22 -2.91
C ARG A 228 26.33 -1.12 -3.52
N PRO A 229 25.95 0.17 -3.38
CA PRO A 229 26.74 1.26 -3.91
C PRO A 229 28.03 1.44 -3.10
N GLY A 230 29.05 1.97 -3.77
CA GLY A 230 30.24 2.46 -3.08
C GLY A 230 29.87 3.59 -2.12
N GLY A 231 30.32 3.49 -0.88
CA GLY A 231 29.96 4.43 0.20
C GLY A 231 28.96 3.88 1.21
N SER A 232 28.23 2.79 0.90
CA SER A 232 27.39 2.12 1.90
C SER A 232 28.26 1.46 3.00
N GLU A 233 28.15 1.94 4.23
CA GLU A 233 28.86 1.42 5.40
C GLU A 233 28.03 0.35 6.13
N VAL A 234 26.72 0.55 6.22
CA VAL A 234 25.78 -0.41 6.83
C VAL A 234 24.56 -0.60 5.93
N ARG A 235 24.27 -1.85 5.57
CA ARG A 235 23.02 -2.23 4.89
C ARG A 235 22.03 -2.83 5.88
N MET A 236 20.86 -2.22 6.03
CA MET A 236 19.80 -2.68 6.93
C MET A 236 18.61 -3.18 6.13
N LEU A 237 18.05 -4.29 6.57
CA LEU A 237 16.85 -4.91 6.01
C LEU A 237 15.74 -4.93 7.07
N SER A 238 14.57 -4.38 6.76
CA SER A 238 13.33 -4.64 7.49
C SER A 238 12.49 -5.67 6.72
N TYR A 239 12.02 -6.71 7.39
CA TYR A 239 11.21 -7.72 6.74
C TYR A 239 10.23 -8.40 7.71
N ASN A 240 8.92 -8.11 7.56
CA ASN A 240 7.89 -8.87 8.24
C ASN A 240 7.86 -10.28 7.63
N SER A 241 8.13 -11.27 8.47
CA SER A 241 8.31 -12.66 8.04
C SER A 241 7.00 -13.43 7.89
N VAL A 242 5.86 -12.82 8.23
CA VAL A 242 4.52 -13.39 8.38
C VAL A 242 4.43 -14.60 9.31
N ASN A 243 3.48 -14.58 10.25
CA ASN A 243 3.24 -15.69 11.15
C ASN A 243 2.14 -16.62 10.62
N ASP A 244 2.41 -17.92 10.62
CA ASP A 244 1.36 -18.93 10.47
C ASP A 244 0.76 -19.21 11.84
N PHE A 245 -0.32 -18.49 12.16
CA PHE A 245 -1.04 -18.60 13.42
C PHE A 245 -1.76 -19.95 13.61
N ASP A 246 -1.98 -20.73 12.55
CA ASP A 246 -2.54 -22.09 12.68
C ASP A 246 -1.47 -23.09 13.14
N ARG A 247 -0.20 -22.78 12.89
CA ARG A 247 0.96 -23.61 13.19
C ARG A 247 1.85 -23.04 14.30
N ASP A 248 1.53 -21.87 14.83
CA ASP A 248 2.31 -21.13 15.83
C ASP A 248 3.77 -20.97 15.37
N VAL A 249 3.98 -20.61 14.09
CA VAL A 249 5.32 -20.54 13.49
C VAL A 249 5.46 -19.45 12.43
N SER A 250 6.47 -18.59 12.61
CA SER A 250 6.88 -17.63 11.59
C SER A 250 7.35 -18.33 10.31
N ALA A 251 7.03 -17.76 9.14
CA ALA A 251 7.34 -18.35 7.84
C ALA A 251 8.84 -18.57 7.61
N ILE A 252 9.70 -17.82 8.30
CA ILE A 252 11.16 -17.98 8.23
C ILE A 252 11.64 -19.35 8.76
N PHE A 253 10.82 -20.05 9.55
CA PHE A 253 11.07 -21.40 10.06
C PHE A 253 10.40 -22.51 9.25
N GLN A 254 9.70 -22.18 8.17
CA GLN A 254 9.01 -23.17 7.35
C GLN A 254 9.94 -23.69 6.24
N ASP A 255 10.26 -24.99 6.28
CA ASP A 255 11.18 -25.66 5.34
C ASP A 255 10.90 -25.37 3.85
N ASP A 256 9.62 -25.22 3.48
CA ASP A 256 9.22 -24.92 2.10
C ASP A 256 9.50 -23.47 1.71
N ARG A 257 9.45 -22.53 2.66
CA ARG A 257 9.67 -21.08 2.42
C ARG A 257 11.11 -20.64 2.65
N GLN A 258 11.88 -21.32 3.50
CA GLN A 258 13.29 -21.02 3.78
C GLN A 258 14.16 -20.85 2.53
N PRO A 259 14.02 -21.65 1.44
CA PRO A 259 14.80 -21.44 0.22
C PRO A 259 14.57 -20.06 -0.42
N SER A 260 13.38 -19.48 -0.28
CA SER A 260 13.07 -18.13 -0.77
C SER A 260 13.75 -17.07 0.10
N PHE A 261 13.63 -17.17 1.43
CA PHE A 261 14.36 -16.29 2.36
C PHE A 261 15.87 -16.32 2.11
N ARG A 262 16.43 -17.51 1.92
CA ARG A 262 17.85 -17.69 1.59
C ARG A 262 18.27 -16.91 0.35
N ARG A 263 17.55 -17.09 -0.78
CA ARG A 263 17.87 -16.36 -2.03
C ARG A 263 17.70 -14.85 -1.87
N ILE A 264 16.70 -14.41 -1.12
CA ILE A 264 16.49 -13.00 -0.79
C ILE A 264 17.69 -12.46 0.00
N PHE A 265 18.13 -13.13 1.07
CA PHE A 265 19.26 -12.67 1.87
C PHE A 265 20.59 -12.75 1.12
N ASP A 266 20.79 -13.79 0.29
CA ASP A 266 21.95 -13.93 -0.59
C ASP A 266 22.02 -12.78 -1.61
N ALA A 267 20.88 -12.32 -2.14
CA ALA A 267 20.82 -11.21 -3.09
C ALA A 267 20.94 -9.83 -2.43
N VAL A 268 20.35 -9.65 -1.25
CA VAL A 268 20.33 -8.38 -0.52
C VAL A 268 21.65 -8.14 0.23
N GLU A 269 22.29 -9.19 0.75
CA GLU A 269 23.51 -9.14 1.57
C GLU A 269 23.41 -8.14 2.76
N PRO A 270 22.41 -8.28 3.66
CA PRO A 270 22.23 -7.33 4.76
C PRO A 270 23.31 -7.47 5.84
N ASP A 271 23.58 -6.38 6.56
CA ASP A 271 24.41 -6.37 7.77
C ASP A 271 23.58 -6.38 9.07
N VAL A 272 22.34 -5.89 8.98
CA VAL A 272 21.35 -5.89 10.06
C VAL A 272 20.00 -6.31 9.48
N ILE A 273 19.28 -7.20 10.17
CA ILE A 273 17.95 -7.67 9.77
C ILE A 273 16.98 -7.42 10.92
N ALA A 274 15.96 -6.60 10.70
CA ALA A 274 14.84 -6.38 11.60
C ALA A 274 13.63 -7.18 11.11
N LEU A 275 13.33 -8.27 11.81
CA LEU A 275 12.18 -9.14 11.54
C LEU A 275 10.99 -8.77 12.42
N GLN A 276 9.79 -8.84 11.84
CA GLN A 276 8.51 -8.78 12.53
C GLN A 276 7.76 -10.11 12.36
N GLU A 277 6.71 -10.30 13.15
CA GLU A 277 5.86 -11.51 13.19
C GLU A 277 6.57 -12.81 13.57
N VAL A 278 7.66 -12.72 14.35
CA VAL A 278 8.27 -13.89 14.98
C VAL A 278 7.71 -14.08 16.38
N TYR A 279 6.44 -14.50 16.51
CA TYR A 279 5.72 -14.54 17.79
C TYR A 279 6.21 -15.61 18.78
N ASP A 280 6.15 -16.89 18.39
CA ASP A 280 6.42 -17.98 19.33
C ASP A 280 7.91 -18.31 19.44
N GLN A 281 8.66 -18.11 18.34
CA GLN A 281 10.07 -18.43 18.29
C GLN A 281 10.93 -17.38 18.99
N SER A 282 12.01 -17.84 19.63
CA SER A 282 13.00 -17.02 20.30
C SER A 282 14.13 -16.59 19.37
N ALA A 283 14.89 -15.56 19.77
CA ALA A 283 16.12 -15.17 19.05
C ALA A 283 17.15 -16.32 18.95
N SER A 284 17.19 -17.23 19.93
CA SER A 284 18.09 -18.39 19.88
C SER A 284 17.63 -19.43 18.86
N GLU A 285 16.33 -19.52 18.58
CA GLU A 285 15.82 -20.40 17.53
C GLU A 285 16.09 -19.82 16.16
N VAL A 286 15.96 -18.49 15.98
CA VAL A 286 16.38 -17.81 14.74
C VAL A 286 17.88 -18.04 14.48
N ASN A 287 18.73 -17.89 15.51
CA ASN A 287 20.15 -18.23 15.43
C ASN A 287 20.39 -19.71 15.05
N GLY A 288 19.45 -20.61 15.36
CA GLY A 288 19.56 -22.03 15.04
C GLY A 288 19.38 -22.37 13.56
N ILE A 289 18.81 -21.45 12.77
CA ILE A 289 18.49 -21.63 11.35
C ILE A 289 19.28 -20.71 10.41
N GLU A 290 20.33 -20.03 10.90
CA GLU A 290 21.17 -19.13 10.08
C GLU A 290 21.71 -19.80 8.82
N GLU A 291 22.17 -21.05 8.94
CA GLU A 291 22.72 -21.83 7.83
C GLU A 291 21.65 -22.10 6.75
N ASP A 292 20.42 -22.39 7.17
CA ASP A 292 19.28 -22.60 6.26
C ASP A 292 18.94 -21.32 5.51
N LEU A 293 19.04 -20.18 6.20
CA LEU A 293 18.84 -18.83 5.68
C LEU A 293 20.01 -18.30 4.84
N GLY A 294 21.11 -19.05 4.71
CA GLY A 294 22.30 -18.62 3.96
C GLY A 294 23.12 -17.52 4.63
N LEU A 295 22.85 -17.22 5.90
CA LEU A 295 23.58 -16.20 6.64
C LEU A 295 24.94 -16.76 7.10
N PRO A 296 26.06 -16.03 6.88
CA PRO A 296 27.39 -16.50 7.29
C PRO A 296 27.55 -16.49 8.81
N ASP A 297 28.53 -17.22 9.34
CA ASP A 297 28.88 -17.17 10.77
C ASP A 297 29.12 -15.71 11.24
N ALA A 298 28.71 -15.40 12.49
CA ALA A 298 28.91 -14.14 13.23
C ALA A 298 27.73 -13.16 13.33
N TRP A 299 26.49 -13.63 13.25
CA TRP A 299 25.34 -12.82 13.66
C TRP A 299 25.12 -12.88 15.17
N THR A 300 24.56 -11.79 15.70
CA THR A 300 24.00 -11.73 17.04
C THR A 300 22.53 -11.42 16.94
N TRP A 301 21.70 -12.14 17.69
CA TRP A 301 20.24 -12.01 17.64
C TRP A 301 19.69 -11.62 19.00
N ALA A 302 18.71 -10.72 18.99
CA ALA A 302 17.91 -10.42 20.16
C ALA A 302 16.44 -10.24 19.77
N LYS A 303 15.55 -10.60 20.70
CA LYS A 303 14.10 -10.44 20.55
C LYS A 303 13.56 -9.51 21.63
N ARG A 304 12.68 -8.59 21.27
CA ARG A 304 11.99 -7.67 22.20
C ARG A 304 10.52 -7.54 21.79
N GLY A 305 9.65 -7.24 22.75
CA GLY A 305 8.21 -7.28 22.50
C GLY A 305 7.74 -8.69 22.18
N GLN A 306 6.52 -8.78 21.66
CA GLN A 306 5.90 -10.07 21.37
C GLN A 306 6.54 -10.80 20.17
N ASP A 307 7.06 -10.06 19.19
CA ASP A 307 7.38 -10.63 17.87
C ASP A 307 8.60 -10.01 17.15
N LEU A 308 9.29 -9.05 17.76
CA LEU A 308 10.34 -8.28 17.08
C LEU A 308 11.73 -8.89 17.31
N VAL A 309 12.33 -9.41 16.26
CA VAL A 309 13.68 -9.98 16.29
C VAL A 309 14.63 -9.09 15.49
N LEU A 310 15.79 -8.76 16.04
CA LEU A 310 16.86 -8.09 15.31
C LEU A 310 18.11 -8.97 15.30
N GLY A 311 18.58 -9.26 14.09
CA GLY A 311 19.88 -9.87 13.81
C GLY A 311 20.87 -8.80 13.37
N SER A 312 22.12 -8.90 13.82
CA SER A 312 23.17 -7.96 13.43
C SER A 312 24.54 -8.62 13.38
N ARG A 313 25.32 -8.28 12.34
CA ARG A 313 26.77 -8.59 12.25
C ARG A 313 27.61 -7.72 13.19
N TYR A 314 27.06 -6.60 13.64
CA TYR A 314 27.62 -5.76 14.70
C TYR A 314 27.10 -6.25 16.06
N PRO A 315 27.95 -6.40 17.09
CA PRO A 315 27.51 -6.84 18.41
C PRO A 315 26.33 -6.02 18.97
N ILE A 316 25.27 -6.70 19.40
CA ILE A 316 24.18 -6.07 20.16
C ILE A 316 24.68 -5.82 21.59
N LEU A 317 24.89 -4.54 21.93
CA LEU A 317 25.42 -4.10 23.23
C LEU A 317 24.37 -4.08 24.32
N ASP A 318 23.16 -3.61 23.98
CA ASP A 318 22.04 -3.52 24.90
C ASP A 318 20.72 -3.49 24.12
N THR A 319 19.61 -3.73 24.82
CA THR A 319 18.28 -3.81 24.24
C THR A 319 17.21 -3.37 25.24
N HIS A 320 16.12 -2.79 24.75
CA HIS A 320 15.02 -2.33 25.58
C HIS A 320 13.67 -2.53 24.90
N GLU A 321 12.63 -2.81 25.68
CA GLU A 321 11.25 -2.76 25.18
C GLU A 321 10.68 -1.37 25.42
N ILE A 322 10.31 -0.69 24.34
CA ILE A 322 9.66 0.61 24.39
C ILE A 322 8.16 0.41 24.64
N PRO A 323 7.61 0.89 25.76
CA PRO A 323 6.18 0.77 26.04
C PRO A 323 5.34 1.56 25.02
N GLY A 324 4.30 0.92 24.49
CA GLY A 324 3.30 1.54 23.62
C GLY A 324 1.88 1.30 24.13
N TYR A 325 1.20 0.31 23.54
CA TYR A 325 -0.15 -0.12 23.95
C TYR A 325 -0.16 -1.63 24.24
N ASP A 326 -0.48 -2.02 25.47
CA ASP A 326 -0.48 -3.42 25.94
C ASP A 326 0.78 -4.20 25.51
N ASP A 327 0.61 -5.25 24.71
CA ASP A 327 1.69 -6.10 24.20
C ASP A 327 2.34 -5.56 22.91
N TYR A 328 1.76 -4.52 22.29
CA TYR A 328 2.37 -3.79 21.18
C TYR A 328 3.46 -2.85 21.69
N ARG A 329 4.61 -3.44 21.96
CA ARG A 329 5.85 -2.80 22.39
C ARG A 329 6.84 -2.79 21.23
N SER A 330 7.58 -1.70 21.08
CA SER A 330 8.68 -1.64 20.10
C SER A 330 9.98 -2.15 20.72
N GLY A 331 10.93 -2.61 19.91
CA GLY A 331 12.23 -3.10 20.35
C GLY A 331 13.33 -2.10 20.03
N ALA A 332 14.07 -1.62 21.03
CA ALA A 332 15.29 -0.85 20.82
C ALA A 332 16.52 -1.74 20.95
N PHE A 333 17.47 -1.58 20.04
CA PHE A 333 18.71 -2.36 19.95
C PHE A 333 19.89 -1.43 19.73
N LEU A 334 20.84 -1.43 20.67
CA LEU A 334 22.06 -0.63 20.57
C LEU A 334 23.19 -1.49 19.99
N LEU A 335 23.61 -1.18 18.77
CA LEU A 335 24.59 -1.94 18.00
C LEU A 335 25.98 -1.31 18.08
N ASP A 336 27.01 -2.14 18.13
CA ASP A 336 28.41 -1.71 18.06
C ASP A 336 28.87 -1.50 16.62
N ALA A 337 28.33 -0.47 15.96
CA ALA A 337 28.65 -0.11 14.57
C ALA A 337 29.89 0.79 14.43
N ARG A 338 30.74 0.91 15.46
CA ARG A 338 31.83 1.91 15.51
C ARG A 338 32.87 1.72 14.41
N ASP A 339 33.11 0.48 14.00
CA ASP A 339 34.07 0.19 12.93
C ASP A 339 33.52 0.59 11.55
N ALA A 340 32.19 0.61 11.38
CA ALA A 340 31.54 0.98 10.13
C ALA A 340 31.19 2.48 10.10
N LEU A 341 30.47 2.98 11.10
CA LEU A 341 29.90 4.34 11.14
C LEU A 341 30.70 5.32 12.02
N GLY A 342 31.80 4.89 12.64
CA GLY A 342 32.51 5.70 13.65
C GLY A 342 31.76 5.89 14.99
N SER A 343 30.50 5.43 15.08
CA SER A 343 29.63 5.54 16.24
C SER A 343 28.85 4.24 16.49
N LYS A 344 28.15 4.16 17.62
CA LYS A 344 27.13 3.11 17.82
C LYS A 344 25.92 3.40 16.94
N LEU A 345 25.08 2.41 16.70
CA LEU A 345 23.81 2.59 15.99
C LEU A 345 22.65 2.20 16.92
N LEU A 346 21.67 3.08 17.09
CA LEU A 346 20.42 2.77 17.77
C LEU A 346 19.36 2.38 16.71
N ALA A 347 19.06 1.09 16.62
CA ALA A 347 18.00 0.57 15.77
C ALA A 347 16.72 0.33 16.58
N ILE A 348 15.59 0.85 16.11
CA ILE A 348 14.26 0.59 16.67
C ILE A 348 13.49 -0.26 15.68
N ASN A 349 13.11 -1.47 16.09
CA ASN A 349 12.22 -2.34 15.34
C ASN A 349 10.79 -2.14 15.87
N MET A 350 9.81 -1.97 14.99
CA MET A 350 8.41 -1.69 15.34
C MET A 350 7.46 -2.64 14.62
N HIS A 351 6.38 -3.02 15.32
CA HIS A 351 5.21 -3.67 14.74
C HIS A 351 3.95 -3.25 15.52
N PRO A 352 3.49 -2.00 15.36
CA PRO A 352 2.22 -1.54 15.93
C PRO A 352 1.03 -2.33 15.33
N PRO A 353 -0.15 -2.30 15.98
CA PRO A 353 -1.28 -3.13 15.58
C PRO A 353 -1.76 -2.87 14.15
N CYS A 354 -2.12 -3.94 13.45
CA CYS A 354 -2.73 -3.89 12.12
C CYS A 354 -4.09 -3.21 12.10
N CYS A 355 -4.56 -2.98 10.87
CA CYS A 355 -5.97 -2.85 10.53
C CYS A 355 -6.62 -1.57 11.08
N ASN A 356 -7.84 -1.23 10.67
CA ASN A 356 -8.46 0.05 11.05
C ASN A 356 -9.77 -0.12 11.82
N TYR A 357 -9.79 -1.09 12.74
CA TYR A 357 -10.99 -1.35 13.54
C TYR A 357 -11.29 -0.24 14.55
N GLY A 358 -12.58 0.03 14.74
CA GLY A 358 -13.09 0.89 15.81
C GLY A 358 -12.85 0.30 17.21
N PRO A 359 -13.28 0.99 18.28
CA PRO A 359 -13.14 0.48 19.64
C PRO A 359 -13.97 -0.80 19.83
N ASP A 360 -13.46 -1.74 20.63
CA ASP A 360 -14.17 -2.96 21.02
C ASP A 360 -14.08 -3.17 22.54
N GLY A 361 -15.23 -3.17 23.21
CA GLY A 361 -15.30 -3.21 24.66
C GLY A 361 -14.51 -2.07 25.33
N ASP A 362 -13.51 -2.44 26.12
CA ASP A 362 -12.60 -1.50 26.80
C ASP A 362 -11.36 -1.15 25.96
N GLU A 363 -11.14 -1.82 24.83
CA GLU A 363 -10.03 -1.51 23.91
C GLU A 363 -10.37 -0.27 23.06
N PRO A 364 -9.47 0.73 22.96
CA PRO A 364 -9.66 1.86 22.07
C PRO A 364 -9.47 1.41 20.61
N ALA A 365 -9.92 2.24 19.67
CA ALA A 365 -9.76 1.99 18.24
C ALA A 365 -8.29 1.73 17.84
N ARG A 366 -8.06 0.96 16.77
CA ARG A 366 -6.71 0.58 16.32
C ARG A 366 -5.83 1.79 16.00
N ASN A 367 -6.39 2.88 15.47
CA ASN A 367 -5.65 4.14 15.31
C ASN A 367 -5.14 4.72 16.64
N THR A 368 -5.95 4.69 17.70
CA THR A 368 -5.52 5.13 19.03
C THR A 368 -4.44 4.21 19.60
N GLN A 369 -4.54 2.90 19.37
CA GLN A 369 -3.53 1.95 19.78
C GLN A 369 -2.20 2.21 19.06
N ARG A 370 -2.20 2.31 17.72
CA ARG A 370 -1.03 2.71 16.92
C ARG A 370 -0.44 4.04 17.38
N GLN A 371 -1.28 5.04 17.61
CA GLN A 371 -0.83 6.36 18.08
C GLN A 371 -0.05 6.26 19.39
N ARG A 372 -0.51 5.44 20.35
CA ARG A 372 0.21 5.22 21.61
C ARG A 372 1.55 4.52 21.43
N VAL A 373 1.68 3.64 20.43
CA VAL A 373 2.95 2.99 20.11
C VAL A 373 3.96 4.01 19.56
N VAL A 374 3.56 4.84 18.59
CA VAL A 374 4.45 5.87 18.02
C VAL A 374 4.78 6.99 19.02
N ASP A 375 3.81 7.40 19.86
CA ASP A 375 4.04 8.35 20.96
C ASP A 375 5.10 7.81 21.95
N GLY A 376 5.04 6.50 22.25
CA GLY A 376 6.01 5.82 23.11
C GLY A 376 7.42 5.81 22.55
N VAL A 377 7.56 5.62 21.23
CA VAL A 377 8.86 5.68 20.55
C VAL A 377 9.43 7.10 20.56
N VAL A 378 8.64 8.13 20.27
CA VAL A 378 9.09 9.53 20.34
C VAL A 378 9.54 9.89 21.76
N ALA A 379 8.78 9.47 22.78
CA ALA A 379 9.15 9.67 24.18
C ALA A 379 10.46 8.97 24.53
N PHE A 380 10.64 7.71 24.09
CA PHE A 380 11.89 6.99 24.27
C PHE A 380 13.07 7.71 23.61
N LEU A 381 12.91 8.18 22.37
CA LEU A 381 13.95 8.92 21.64
C LEU A 381 14.34 10.21 22.37
N ARG A 382 13.35 10.97 22.87
CA ARG A 382 13.60 12.14 23.71
C ARG A 382 14.44 11.79 24.94
N ASP A 383 14.05 10.74 25.67
CA ASP A 383 14.68 10.38 26.94
C ASP A 383 16.11 9.85 26.73
N VAL A 384 16.37 9.02 25.70
CA VAL A 384 17.75 8.57 25.40
C VAL A 384 18.66 9.72 24.98
N LYS A 385 18.16 10.67 24.17
CA LYS A 385 18.94 11.85 23.73
C LYS A 385 19.26 12.81 24.88
N GLN A 386 18.44 12.82 25.92
CA GLN A 386 18.66 13.60 27.15
C GLN A 386 19.54 12.86 28.17
N GLY A 387 19.92 11.60 27.89
CA GLY A 387 20.69 10.77 28.82
C GLY A 387 19.84 10.20 29.97
N GLU A 388 18.52 10.23 29.84
CA GLU A 388 17.54 9.70 30.80
C GLU A 388 17.01 8.30 30.41
N GLY A 389 17.41 7.81 29.23
CA GLY A 389 17.02 6.49 28.71
C GLY A 389 17.66 5.29 29.42
N PRO A 390 17.25 4.06 29.06
CA PRO A 390 17.65 2.83 29.73
C PRO A 390 19.13 2.47 29.51
N PHE A 391 19.74 3.00 28.47
CA PHE A 391 21.17 2.90 28.18
C PHE A 391 21.69 4.24 27.66
N GLY A 392 22.98 4.49 27.89
CA GLY A 392 23.63 5.71 27.45
C GLY A 392 24.04 5.66 25.98
N ILE A 393 23.60 6.66 25.22
CA ILE A 393 24.09 6.97 23.88
C ILE A 393 24.87 8.30 23.92
N ALA A 394 25.84 8.47 23.03
CA ALA A 394 26.53 9.75 22.90
C ALA A 394 25.63 10.71 22.10
N PRO A 395 25.80 12.05 22.22
CA PRO A 395 25.30 12.97 21.21
C PRO A 395 25.70 12.50 19.81
N ASP A 396 24.84 12.77 18.84
CA ASP A 396 25.04 12.42 17.43
C ASP A 396 25.17 10.91 17.19
N THR A 397 24.60 10.06 18.07
CA THR A 397 24.50 8.62 17.81
C THR A 397 23.47 8.39 16.71
N PRO A 398 23.82 7.74 15.58
CA PRO A 398 22.88 7.31 14.55
C PRO A 398 21.63 6.62 15.08
N ILE A 399 20.46 7.05 14.61
CA ILE A 399 19.15 6.47 14.96
C ILE A 399 18.43 6.06 13.67
N VAL A 400 17.90 4.84 13.67
CA VAL A 400 17.06 4.32 12.59
C VAL A 400 15.84 3.63 13.20
N VAL A 401 14.65 3.91 12.67
CA VAL A 401 13.39 3.30 13.07
C VAL A 401 12.83 2.52 11.87
N LEU A 402 12.70 1.20 12.00
CA LEU A 402 12.34 0.26 10.95
C LEU A 402 11.16 -0.60 11.38
N GLY A 403 10.40 -1.12 10.42
CA GLY A 403 9.43 -2.19 10.66
C GLY A 403 8.14 -2.06 9.85
N ASP A 404 7.29 -3.07 10.00
CA ASP A 404 5.89 -3.01 9.56
C ASP A 404 5.12 -2.10 10.51
N MET A 405 4.85 -0.87 10.08
CA MET A 405 4.18 0.15 10.86
C MET A 405 2.65 0.07 10.78
N ASN A 406 2.09 -0.77 9.90
CA ASN A 406 0.64 -0.89 9.73
C ASN A 406 -0.08 0.47 9.61
N PHE A 407 0.54 1.45 8.93
CA PHE A 407 -0.03 2.78 8.75
C PHE A 407 -1.15 2.76 7.70
N VAL A 408 -2.35 2.37 8.13
CA VAL A 408 -3.55 2.18 7.29
C VAL A 408 -4.74 3.06 7.68
N GLY A 409 -4.52 4.08 8.51
CA GLY A 409 -5.58 4.91 9.10
C GLY A 409 -5.17 6.36 9.23
N ASP A 410 -5.13 6.89 10.44
CA ASP A 410 -4.86 8.32 10.66
C ASP A 410 -3.42 8.69 10.24
N ALA A 411 -3.27 9.74 9.44
CA ALA A 411 -1.96 10.27 9.02
C ALA A 411 -1.13 10.87 10.18
N GLN A 412 -1.73 11.00 11.37
CA GLN A 412 -1.02 11.46 12.56
C GLN A 412 0.09 10.49 12.99
N GLN A 413 -0.07 9.18 12.77
CA GLN A 413 0.88 8.18 13.26
C GLN A 413 2.26 8.29 12.57
N PRO A 414 2.38 8.30 11.23
CA PRO A 414 3.64 8.58 10.57
C PRO A 414 4.17 9.99 10.86
N ARG A 415 3.28 10.98 10.99
CA ARG A 415 3.67 12.35 11.36
C ARG A 415 4.32 12.40 12.74
N THR A 416 3.78 11.72 13.74
CA THR A 416 4.35 11.67 15.09
C THR A 416 5.75 11.10 15.09
N LEU A 417 6.01 9.97 14.39
CA LEU A 417 7.38 9.45 14.27
C LEU A 417 8.32 10.43 13.58
N ARG A 418 7.85 11.09 12.52
CA ARG A 418 8.65 12.04 11.75
C ARG A 418 8.99 13.28 12.56
N THR A 419 8.00 13.92 13.18
CA THR A 419 8.15 15.28 13.74
C THR A 419 8.25 15.32 15.25
N GLY A 420 7.92 14.22 15.94
CA GLY A 420 7.87 14.16 17.40
C GLY A 420 6.64 14.85 18.03
N ASP A 421 5.57 15.00 17.25
CA ASP A 421 4.28 15.58 17.67
C ASP A 421 3.48 14.51 18.45
N VAL A 422 3.60 14.50 19.77
CA VAL A 422 3.03 13.47 20.65
C VAL A 422 1.57 13.78 20.92
N ILE A 423 0.67 12.83 20.71
CA ILE A 423 -0.76 13.07 20.96
C ILE A 423 -1.11 12.85 22.43
N HIS A 424 -0.66 11.75 23.02
CA HIS A 424 -0.95 11.40 24.41
C HIS A 424 0.12 11.97 25.36
N ASN A 425 0.30 13.30 25.33
CA ASN A 425 1.30 14.04 26.11
C ASN A 425 1.19 13.80 27.63
N ASP A 426 -0.02 13.55 28.14
CA ASP A 426 -0.27 13.23 29.55
C ASP A 426 0.39 11.92 29.99
N ARG A 427 0.57 10.99 29.04
CA ARG A 427 1.18 9.67 29.27
C ARG A 427 2.64 9.62 28.86
N PHE A 428 3.00 10.22 27.73
CA PHE A 428 4.32 10.06 27.11
C PHE A 428 5.21 11.30 27.24
N GLY A 429 4.75 12.35 27.92
CA GLY A 429 5.47 13.61 28.08
C GLY A 429 5.37 14.49 26.83
N PRO A 430 6.02 15.67 26.86
CA PRO A 430 5.89 16.69 25.83
C PRO A 430 6.46 16.24 24.48
N ASP A 431 6.01 16.91 23.41
CA ASP A 431 6.63 16.88 22.08
C ASP A 431 8.14 17.09 22.14
N ALA A 432 8.87 16.40 21.27
CA ALA A 432 10.31 16.54 21.13
C ALA A 432 10.77 16.14 19.75
N ALA A 433 11.59 16.98 19.10
CA ALA A 433 12.16 16.65 17.82
C ALA A 433 12.96 15.34 17.90
N PRO A 434 12.62 14.35 17.06
CA PRO A 434 13.26 13.04 17.12
C PRO A 434 14.71 13.09 16.62
N ASP A 435 15.07 14.02 15.71
CA ASP A 435 16.43 14.14 15.20
C ASP A 435 17.34 15.09 16.04
N TRP A 436 18.66 14.88 16.01
CA TRP A 436 19.65 15.56 16.86
C TRP A 436 19.73 17.07 16.63
N ASP A 437 19.61 17.51 15.39
CA ASP A 437 19.66 18.92 15.00
C ASP A 437 18.32 19.65 15.20
N GLY A 438 17.28 18.93 15.65
CA GLY A 438 15.93 19.44 15.87
C GLY A 438 15.02 19.37 14.65
N SER A 439 15.47 18.81 13.53
CA SER A 439 14.65 18.53 12.36
C SER A 439 13.78 17.26 12.56
N PRO A 440 12.78 17.03 11.68
CA PRO A 440 12.08 15.75 11.61
C PRO A 440 13.01 14.62 11.11
N LEU A 441 12.77 13.37 11.52
CA LEU A 441 13.44 12.23 10.87
C LEU A 441 13.09 12.18 9.38
N LEU A 442 14.05 11.77 8.55
CA LEU A 442 13.83 11.46 7.14
C LEU A 442 12.98 10.19 7.01
N ASP A 443 11.86 10.27 6.29
CA ASP A 443 11.14 9.09 5.80
C ASP A 443 11.70 8.69 4.43
N THR A 444 12.38 7.54 4.36
CA THR A 444 13.18 7.11 3.19
C THR A 444 12.35 6.78 1.94
N LYS A 445 11.12 6.27 2.09
CA LYS A 445 10.21 5.97 0.96
C LYS A 445 10.85 5.15 -0.19
N PRO A 446 11.49 4.01 0.08
CA PRO A 446 12.21 3.27 -0.95
C PRO A 446 11.32 2.80 -2.12
N ARG A 447 11.90 2.82 -3.32
CA ARG A 447 11.28 2.34 -4.56
C ARG A 447 11.46 0.85 -4.76
N GLN A 448 10.47 0.19 -5.34
CA GLN A 448 10.64 -1.18 -5.81
C GLN A 448 11.65 -1.24 -6.97
N VAL A 449 12.49 -2.27 -6.96
CA VAL A 449 13.38 -2.57 -8.08
C VAL A 449 12.55 -2.89 -9.34
N ASN A 450 12.93 -2.28 -10.48
CA ASN A 450 12.28 -2.46 -11.79
C ASN A 450 10.75 -2.22 -11.81
N SER A 451 10.26 -1.32 -10.95
CA SER A 451 8.85 -1.03 -10.77
C SER A 451 8.65 0.44 -10.36
N PRO A 452 7.57 1.10 -10.79
CA PRO A 452 7.25 2.46 -10.34
C PRO A 452 6.59 2.51 -8.95
N MET A 453 6.49 1.38 -8.24
CA MET A 453 5.73 1.30 -6.98
C MET A 453 6.61 1.49 -5.75
N HIS A 454 6.07 2.13 -4.71
CA HIS A 454 6.67 2.22 -3.37
C HIS A 454 5.96 1.30 -2.35
N THR A 455 5.16 0.35 -2.83
CA THR A 455 4.46 -0.59 -1.95
C THR A 455 5.43 -1.59 -1.35
N THR A 456 5.16 -1.97 -0.10
CA THR A 456 5.97 -2.89 0.71
C THR A 456 5.16 -4.10 1.18
N TRP A 457 3.85 -4.07 0.98
CA TRP A 457 2.96 -5.17 1.30
C TRP A 457 2.08 -5.48 0.09
N THR A 458 1.93 -6.78 -0.23
CA THR A 458 1.10 -7.26 -1.32
C THR A 458 0.55 -8.64 -1.02
N ASN A 459 -0.77 -8.78 -1.14
CA ASN A 459 -1.43 -10.08 -1.08
C ASN A 459 -2.56 -10.12 -2.09
N ALA A 460 -2.38 -10.89 -3.17
CA ALA A 460 -3.36 -11.00 -4.24
C ALA A 460 -4.71 -11.62 -3.83
N THR A 461 -4.79 -12.25 -2.65
CA THR A 461 -6.02 -12.83 -2.09
C THR A 461 -6.67 -11.96 -1.02
N SER A 462 -6.03 -10.85 -0.66
CA SER A 462 -6.58 -9.89 0.29
C SER A 462 -7.55 -8.96 -0.45
N PRO A 463 -8.61 -8.47 0.20
CA PRO A 463 -9.38 -7.36 -0.36
C PRO A 463 -8.55 -6.06 -0.42
N PHE A 464 -7.54 -5.88 0.44
CA PHE A 464 -6.73 -4.67 0.43
C PHE A 464 -5.77 -4.65 -0.77
N PRO A 465 -5.78 -3.58 -1.60
CA PRO A 465 -4.76 -3.39 -2.62
C PRO A 465 -3.35 -3.30 -2.02
N PRO A 466 -2.28 -3.52 -2.82
CA PRO A 466 -0.91 -3.36 -2.36
C PRO A 466 -0.70 -1.98 -1.74
N GLY A 467 0.03 -1.94 -0.63
CA GLY A 467 0.18 -0.77 0.21
C GLY A 467 1.60 -0.58 0.71
N ARG A 468 1.88 0.58 1.30
CA ARG A 468 3.14 0.89 1.96
C ARG A 468 2.94 0.80 3.47
N LEU A 469 3.28 -0.35 4.04
CA LEU A 469 3.11 -0.64 5.46
C LEU A 469 4.43 -0.66 6.22
N ASP A 470 5.53 -0.94 5.53
CA ASP A 470 6.87 -1.04 6.08
C ASP A 470 7.62 0.28 5.84
N TYR A 471 8.18 0.84 6.91
CA TYR A 471 8.81 2.16 6.89
C TYR A 471 10.24 2.08 7.41
N ALA A 472 11.05 3.04 6.96
CA ALA A 472 12.36 3.30 7.50
C ALA A 472 12.53 4.80 7.71
N PHE A 473 12.62 5.22 8.97
CA PHE A 473 12.91 6.59 9.37
C PHE A 473 14.36 6.70 9.84
N VAL A 474 15.06 7.75 9.40
CA VAL A 474 16.50 7.94 9.64
C VAL A 474 16.75 9.31 10.25
N SER A 475 17.68 9.35 11.20
CA SER A 475 18.27 10.58 11.75
C SER A 475 19.28 11.13 10.75
N ASP A 476 18.79 11.91 9.79
CA ASP A 476 19.57 12.39 8.64
C ASP A 476 20.52 13.53 8.97
N SER A 477 20.46 14.10 10.18
CA SER A 477 21.50 14.99 10.70
C SER A 477 22.85 14.32 11.00
N VAL A 478 22.91 12.97 11.02
CA VAL A 478 24.12 12.19 11.33
C VAL A 478 24.31 10.96 10.44
N LEU A 479 23.35 10.65 9.57
CA LEU A 479 23.40 9.55 8.62
C LEU A 479 23.01 10.04 7.22
N GLU A 480 23.81 9.68 6.23
CA GLU A 480 23.44 9.79 4.82
C GLU A 480 22.75 8.49 4.39
N VAL A 481 21.55 8.58 3.79
CA VAL A 481 20.93 7.45 3.09
C VAL A 481 21.51 7.41 1.67
N VAL A 482 22.48 6.51 1.47
CA VAL A 482 23.26 6.41 0.24
C VAL A 482 22.46 5.70 -0.85
N HIS A 483 21.63 4.74 -0.46
CA HIS A 483 20.79 3.96 -1.37
C HIS A 483 19.68 3.24 -0.62
N GLU A 484 18.61 2.88 -1.34
CA GLU A 484 17.44 2.25 -0.75
C GLU A 484 16.61 1.55 -1.83
N PHE A 485 15.94 0.47 -1.47
CA PHE A 485 15.03 -0.23 -2.38
C PHE A 485 14.05 -1.15 -1.65
N VAL A 486 12.99 -1.50 -2.35
CA VAL A 486 12.08 -2.60 -2.00
C VAL A 486 12.29 -3.74 -3.00
N LEU A 487 12.49 -4.97 -2.52
CA LEU A 487 12.63 -6.12 -3.40
C LEU A 487 11.26 -6.75 -3.68
N HIS A 488 10.83 -6.75 -4.94
CA HIS A 488 9.63 -7.45 -5.38
C HIS A 488 9.96 -8.35 -6.58
N THR A 489 10.24 -9.62 -6.34
CA THR A 489 10.79 -10.52 -7.37
C THR A 489 9.93 -10.75 -8.63
N PRO A 490 8.58 -10.67 -8.58
CA PRO A 490 7.74 -10.69 -9.77
C PRO A 490 7.98 -9.53 -10.74
N THR A 491 8.46 -8.37 -10.28
CA THR A 491 8.67 -7.21 -11.17
C THR A 491 9.99 -7.30 -11.92
N LEU A 492 10.93 -8.12 -11.47
CA LEU A 492 12.26 -8.24 -12.06
C LEU A 492 12.19 -8.89 -13.46
N SER A 493 13.18 -8.60 -14.30
CA SER A 493 13.36 -9.36 -15.54
C SER A 493 14.00 -10.73 -15.26
N GLU A 494 13.85 -11.69 -16.19
CA GLU A 494 14.53 -12.99 -16.09
C GLU A 494 16.06 -12.85 -15.99
N ASN A 495 16.63 -11.87 -16.70
CA ASN A 495 18.06 -11.56 -16.65
C ASN A 495 18.49 -11.05 -15.26
N MET A 496 17.72 -10.14 -14.65
CA MET A 496 18.00 -9.66 -13.30
C MET A 496 17.89 -10.80 -12.28
N ARG A 497 16.81 -11.59 -12.33
CA ARG A 497 16.65 -12.76 -11.46
C ARG A 497 17.83 -13.72 -11.56
N SER A 498 18.24 -14.04 -12.78
CA SER A 498 19.40 -14.90 -13.02
C SER A 498 20.70 -14.31 -12.49
N ALA A 499 20.89 -12.99 -12.59
CA ALA A 499 22.09 -12.30 -12.11
C ALA A 499 22.20 -12.33 -10.57
N TYR A 500 21.08 -12.22 -9.87
CA TYR A 500 21.02 -12.21 -8.40
C TYR A 500 20.67 -13.58 -7.78
N GLY A 501 20.52 -14.63 -8.60
CA GLY A 501 20.14 -15.96 -8.11
C GLY A 501 18.73 -16.05 -7.53
N LEU A 502 17.82 -15.13 -7.92
CA LEU A 502 16.44 -15.05 -7.46
C LEU A 502 15.48 -15.84 -8.37
N GLN A 503 14.33 -16.23 -7.82
CA GLN A 503 13.19 -16.78 -8.54
C GLN A 503 12.04 -15.77 -8.59
N GLU A 504 11.12 -15.93 -9.54
CA GLU A 504 10.02 -14.98 -9.78
C GLU A 504 9.11 -14.79 -8.56
N ASN A 505 8.90 -15.84 -7.77
CA ASN A 505 7.97 -15.85 -6.66
C ASN A 505 8.66 -15.81 -5.29
N ASP A 506 9.96 -15.53 -5.21
CA ASP A 506 10.69 -15.61 -3.93
C ASP A 506 10.07 -14.71 -2.86
N THR A 507 9.83 -13.44 -3.19
CA THR A 507 9.26 -12.48 -2.23
C THR A 507 7.84 -12.86 -1.84
N THR A 508 6.98 -13.22 -2.81
CA THR A 508 5.56 -13.58 -2.57
C THR A 508 5.36 -14.96 -1.95
N HIS A 509 6.37 -15.84 -2.02
CA HIS A 509 6.34 -17.16 -1.40
C HIS A 509 6.89 -17.11 0.03
N ALA A 510 7.89 -16.25 0.28
CA ALA A 510 8.45 -16.04 1.60
C ALA A 510 7.44 -15.36 2.54
N SER A 511 6.88 -14.21 2.12
CA SER A 511 5.98 -13.37 2.93
C SER A 511 5.03 -12.57 2.03
N ASP A 512 3.94 -12.05 2.60
CA ASP A 512 3.09 -11.04 1.96
C ASP A 512 3.67 -9.61 2.11
N HIS A 513 4.65 -9.44 3.00
CA HIS A 513 5.51 -8.26 3.02
C HIS A 513 6.69 -8.41 2.06
N LEU A 514 7.28 -7.28 1.70
CA LEU A 514 8.43 -7.16 0.80
C LEU A 514 9.65 -6.67 1.59
N PRO A 515 10.86 -7.21 1.31
CA PRO A 515 12.10 -6.72 1.90
C PRO A 515 12.30 -5.21 1.65
N VAL A 516 12.38 -4.43 2.72
CA VAL A 516 12.71 -2.99 2.66
C VAL A 516 14.17 -2.80 3.07
N VAL A 517 14.98 -2.26 2.17
CA VAL A 517 16.43 -2.14 2.34
C VAL A 517 16.86 -0.69 2.29
N ILE A 518 17.71 -0.30 3.24
CA ILE A 518 18.41 0.99 3.23
C ILE A 518 19.92 0.75 3.43
N ASP A 519 20.71 1.53 2.70
CA ASP A 519 22.15 1.63 2.80
C ASP A 519 22.50 2.99 3.37
N VAL A 520 23.26 3.00 4.48
CA VAL A 520 23.64 4.26 5.14
C VAL A 520 25.14 4.40 5.31
N ALA A 521 25.58 5.64 5.47
CA ALA A 521 26.92 6.04 5.86
C ALA A 521 26.85 7.09 6.99
N GLY A 522 27.86 7.13 7.85
CA GLY A 522 28.00 8.20 8.84
C GLY A 522 28.47 9.51 8.21
N GLU A 523 27.97 10.64 8.72
CA GLU A 523 28.42 11.99 8.32
C GLU A 523 29.64 12.53 9.09
#